data_AF-A0A381EDA3-F1
#
_entry.id   AF-A0A381EDA3-F1
#
_cell.length_a   1.000
_cell.length_b   1.000
_cell.length_c   1.000
_cell.angle_alpha   90.00
_cell.angle_beta   90.00
_cell.angle_gamma   90.00
#
_symmetry.space_group_name_H-M   'P 1'
#
loop_
_entity.id
_entity.type
_entity.pdbx_description
1 polymer ?
#
loop_
_entity_poly.entity_id
_entity_poly.type
_entity_poly.pdbx_seq_one_letter_code
_entity_poly.pdbx_strand_id
1 'polypeptide(L)' 'MTYPAHIRKKILAELEDSTYREVAAGHRISPNILATWKKQPQPKGSRRSTPRLLTEEVIR' A
#
# COMPACT_ATOMS: atom_id res chain seq x y z
N MET A 1 6.41 -6.75 -5.08
CA MET A 1 6.87 -6.06 -3.86
C MET A 1 5.78 -5.08 -3.41
N THR A 2 5.25 -5.18 -2.19
CA THR A 2 4.17 -4.29 -1.72
C THR A 2 4.74 -3.34 -0.66
N TYR A 3 4.71 -2.03 -0.94
CA TYR A 3 5.16 -1.03 0.02
C TYR A 3 4.16 -0.88 1.19
N PRO A 4 4.61 -1.00 2.45
CA PRO A 4 3.80 -0.74 3.64
C PRO A 4 3.26 0.70 3.67
N ALA A 5 2.12 0.91 4.34
CA ALA A 5 1.45 2.21 4.41
C ALA A 5 2.35 3.32 4.99
N HIS A 6 3.15 3.01 6.01
CA HIS A 6 4.04 3.99 6.64
C HIS A 6 5.19 4.42 5.71
N ILE A 7 5.69 3.52 4.86
CA ILE A 7 6.70 3.85 3.84
C ILE A 7 6.09 4.75 2.77
N ARG A 8 4.89 4.41 2.28
CA ARG A 8 4.18 5.25 1.29
C ARG A 8 3.97 6.68 1.80
N LYS A 9 3.59 6.84 3.07
CA LYS A 9 3.42 8.16 3.69
C LYS A 9 4.71 8.97 3.73
N LYS A 10 5.85 8.36 4.09
CA LYS A 10 7.15 9.04 4.09
C LYS A 10 7.52 9.53 2.68
N ILE A 11 7.40 8.64 1.69
CA ILE A 11 7.73 8.96 0.29
C ILE A 11 6.78 10.03 -0.28
N LEU A 12 5.50 10.00 0.10
CA LEU A 12 4.53 11.03 -0.30
C LEU A 12 4.79 12.38 0.40
N ALA A 13 5.36 12.39 1.60
CA ALA A 13 5.74 13.64 2.28
C ALA A 13 6.95 14.29 1.60
N GLU A 14 7.95 13.51 1.18
CA GLU A 14 9.08 14.00 0.37
C GLU A 14 8.62 14.65 -0.96
N LEU A 15 7.44 14.28 -1.46
CA LEU A 15 6.83 14.86 -2.65
C LEU A 15 6.28 16.28 -2.45
N GLU A 16 6.13 16.76 -1.21
CA GLU A 16 5.72 18.14 -0.95
C GLU A 16 6.88 19.12 -1.26
N ASP A 17 8.11 18.70 -1.02
CA ASP A 17 9.33 19.50 -1.22
C ASP A 17 10.07 19.19 -2.53
N SER A 18 9.66 18.16 -3.29
CA SER A 18 10.37 17.68 -4.48
C SER A 18 9.45 17.21 -5.60
N THR A 19 10.01 16.95 -6.78
CA THR A 19 9.21 16.50 -7.92
C THR A 19 8.99 14.98 -7.93
N TYR A 20 7.90 14.54 -8.57
CA TYR A 20 7.61 13.13 -8.80
C TYR A 20 8.77 12.34 -9.40
N ARG A 21 9.58 12.96 -10.25
CA ARG A 21 10.64 12.28 -10.99
C ARG A 21 11.88 12.06 -10.12
N GLU A 22 12.19 13.01 -9.24
CA GLU A 22 13.30 12.94 -8.29
C GLU A 22 13.03 11.93 -7.19
N VAL A 23 11.86 12.00 -6.56
CA VAL A 23 11.44 11.04 -5.52
C VAL A 23 11.37 9.63 -6.11
N ALA A 24 10.83 9.49 -7.33
CA ALA A 24 10.81 8.21 -8.03
C ALA A 24 12.21 7.65 -8.29
N ALA A 25 13.16 8.49 -8.72
CA ALA A 25 14.53 8.08 -8.97
C ALA A 25 15.25 7.66 -7.68
N GLY A 26 15.09 8.42 -6.59
CA GLY A 26 15.70 8.13 -5.28
C GLY A 26 15.23 6.81 -4.69
N HIS A 27 13.94 6.49 -4.83
CA HIS A 27 13.34 5.24 -4.33
C HIS A 27 13.30 4.12 -5.38
N ARG A 28 13.90 4.32 -6.56
CA ARG A 28 13.89 3.37 -7.71
C ARG A 28 12.49 2.81 -8.03
N ILE A 29 11.48 3.68 -7.97
CA ILE A 29 10.07 3.36 -8.25
C ILE A 29 9.61 4.12 -9.48
N SER A 30 8.62 3.59 -10.19
CA SER A 30 8.04 4.33 -11.32
C SER A 30 7.24 5.54 -10.81
N PRO A 31 7.30 6.71 -11.47
CA PRO A 31 6.50 7.88 -11.10
C PRO A 31 4.98 7.59 -11.06
N ASN A 32 4.52 6.65 -11.89
CA ASN A 32 3.13 6.22 -11.94
C ASN A 32 2.66 5.53 -10.63
N ILE A 33 3.59 4.91 -9.90
CA ILE A 33 3.31 4.31 -8.58
C ILE A 33 3.04 5.42 -7.55
N LEU A 34 3.82 6.50 -7.57
CA LEU A 34 3.60 7.66 -6.70
C LEU A 34 2.24 8.31 -6.98
N ALA A 35 1.87 8.47 -8.25
CA ALA A 35 0.56 8.98 -8.65
C ALA A 35 -0.59 8.08 -8.13
N THR A 36 -0.37 6.76 -8.13
CA THR A 36 -1.32 5.79 -7.57
C THR A 36 -1.42 5.90 -6.06
N TRP A 37 -0.30 6.08 -5.35
CA TRP A 37 -0.28 6.25 -3.89
C TRP A 37 -0.88 7.57 -3.43
N LYS A 38 -0.75 8.65 -4.21
CA LYS A 38 -1.45 9.91 -3.91
C LYS A 38 -2.97 9.74 -3.92
N LYS A 39 -3.49 8.91 -4.83
CA LYS A 39 -4.93 8.57 -4.89
C LYS A 39 -5.33 7.54 -3.83
N GLN A 40 -4.45 6.61 -3.50
CA GLN A 40 -4.68 5.53 -2.52
C GLN A 40 -3.45 5.37 -1.60
N PRO A 41 -3.35 6.20 -0.54
CA PRO A 41 -2.20 6.18 0.35
C PRO A 41 -2.17 4.94 1.25
N GLN A 42 -3.34 4.36 1.54
CA GLN A 42 -3.40 3.05 2.20
C GLN A 42 -3.37 1.93 1.15
N PRO A 43 -2.48 0.93 1.29
CA PRO A 43 -2.63 -0.32 0.54
C PRO A 43 -4.02 -0.87 0.84
N LYS A 44 -4.74 -1.34 -0.19
CA LYS A 44 -5.99 -2.06 0.00
C LYS A 44 -5.72 -3.12 1.06
N GLY A 45 -6.40 -3.00 2.21
CA GLY A 45 -6.19 -3.89 3.34
C GLY A 45 -6.21 -5.31 2.82
N SER A 46 -5.22 -6.11 3.24
CA SER A 46 -5.22 -7.55 2.99
C SER A 46 -6.64 -8.03 3.19
N ARG A 47 -7.21 -8.77 2.21
CA ARG A 47 -8.44 -9.52 2.47
C ARG A 47 -8.15 -10.31 3.73
N ARG A 48 -8.67 -9.82 4.86
CA ARG A 48 -8.74 -10.58 6.08
C ARG A 48 -9.74 -11.63 5.68
N SER A 49 -9.26 -12.77 5.17
CA SER A 49 -10.05 -13.98 5.19
C SER A 49 -10.41 -14.13 6.65
N THR A 50 -11.64 -13.73 6.98
CA THR A 50 -12.22 -14.08 8.24
C THR A 50 -12.04 -15.60 8.35
N PRO A 51 -11.38 -16.11 9.40
CA PRO A 51 -11.36 -17.55 9.60
C PRO A 51 -12.83 -17.95 9.66
N ARG A 52 -13.28 -18.81 8.75
CA ARG A 52 -14.60 -19.43 8.88
C ARG A 52 -14.52 -20.23 10.17
N LEU A 53 -15.25 -19.79 11.18
CA LEU A 53 -15.53 -20.63 12.34
C LEU A 53 -16.21 -21.87 11.77
N LEU A 54 -15.51 -23.00 11.79
CA LEU A 54 -16.13 -24.31 11.64
C LEU A 54 -16.94 -24.51 12.90
N THR A 55 -18.19 -24.06 12.92
CA THR A 55 -19.14 -24.50 13.94
C THR A 55 -19.35 -26.00 13.74
N GLU A 56 -19.33 -26.73 14.84
CA GLU A 56 -19.39 -28.20 14.92
C GLU A 56 -20.75 -28.79 14.47
N GLU A 57 -21.39 -28.22 13.44
CA GLU A 57 -22.67 -28.68 12.90
C GLU A 57 -22.53 -29.40 11.55
N VAL A 58 -21.30 -29.76 11.15
CA VAL A 58 -21.01 -30.61 9.98
C VAL A 58 -20.43 -31.96 10.42
N ILE A 59 -20.75 -32.41 11.63
CA ILE A 59 -20.51 -33.79 12.09
C ILE A 59 -21.80 -34.32 12.69
N ARG A 60 -22.83 -34.52 11.85
CA ARG A 60 -23.88 -35.50 12.11
C ARG A 60 -24.56 -35.96 10.84
#